data_AF-A0A3D4NRM6-F1
#
_entry.id   AF-A0A3D4NRM6-F1
#
_cell.length_a   1.000
_cell.length_b   1.000
_cell.length_c   1.000
_cell.angle_alpha   90.00
_cell.angle_beta   90.00
_cell.angle_gamma   90.00
#
_symmetry.space_group_name_H-M   'P 1'
#
loop_
_entity.id
_entity.type
_entity.pdbx_description
1 polymer ?
#
loop_
_entity_poly.entity_id
_entity_poly.type
_entity_poly.pdbx_seq_one_letter_code
_entity_poly.pdbx_strand_id
1 'polypeptide(L)'
;MTQVTNTPYEALEVGQTASYSKTVEERDIQLFAAMSGDHNPVHLDAEFAAGTMFKERIAHGMFSGALISAAVACELPGPGTIYIG
;
A
#
# COMPACT_ATOMS: atom_id res chain seq x y z
N MET A 1 -13.72 -11.19 14.79
CA MET A 1 -13.49 -10.96 13.35
C MET A 1 -14.18 -9.67 12.99
N THR A 2 -13.44 -8.66 12.56
CA THR A 2 -14.05 -7.43 12.05
C THR A 2 -14.72 -7.79 10.73
N GLN A 3 -16.05 -7.72 10.66
CA GLN A 3 -16.75 -7.92 9.39
C GLN A 3 -16.45 -6.69 8.53
N VAL A 4 -15.77 -6.90 7.41
CA VAL A 4 -15.58 -5.86 6.39
C VAL A 4 -16.85 -5.85 5.54
N THR A 5 -17.48 -4.69 5.40
CA THR A 5 -18.67 -4.48 4.57
C THR A 5 -18.29 -3.74 3.29
N ASN A 6 -19.10 -3.86 2.24
CA ASN A 6 -18.90 -3.12 1.00
C ASN A 6 -20.00 -2.08 0.77
N THR A 7 -19.76 -1.21 -0.21
CA THR A 7 -20.76 -0.34 -0.83
C THR A 7 -21.12 -0.96 -2.18
N PRO A 8 -22.29 -1.62 -2.30
CA PRO A 8 -22.76 -2.15 -3.58
C PRO A 8 -22.88 -1.06 -4.64
N TYR A 9 -22.90 -1.48 -5.91
CA TYR A 9 -22.90 -0.55 -7.04
C TYR A 9 -24.06 0.45 -7.00
N GLU A 10 -25.26 -0.03 -6.66
CA GLU A 10 -26.48 0.78 -6.53
C GLU A 10 -26.44 1.81 -5.39
N ALA A 11 -25.50 1.68 -4.45
CA ALA A 11 -25.31 2.56 -3.31
C ALA A 11 -24.11 3.51 -3.47
N LEU A 12 -23.35 3.40 -4.57
CA LEU A 12 -22.25 4.33 -4.87
C LEU A 12 -22.78 5.64 -5.44
N GLU A 13 -22.19 6.76 -5.00
CA GLU A 13 -22.54 8.09 -5.48
C GLU A 13 -21.33 8.79 -6.14
N VAL A 14 -21.58 9.55 -7.22
CA VAL A 14 -20.53 10.36 -7.86
C VAL A 14 -20.04 11.41 -6.88
N GLY A 15 -18.73 11.45 -6.67
CA GLY A 15 -18.10 12.36 -5.71
C GLY A 15 -17.95 11.77 -4.30
N GLN A 16 -18.40 10.54 -4.06
CA GLN A 16 -18.13 9.82 -2.82
C GLN A 16 -16.61 9.63 -2.63
N THR A 17 -16.15 9.84 -1.41
CA THR A 17 -14.72 9.71 -1.05
C THR A 17 -14.55 8.81 0.17
N ALA A 18 -13.37 8.19 0.25
CA ALA A 18 -12.90 7.43 1.40
C ALA A 18 -11.41 7.69 1.59
N SER A 19 -10.90 7.39 2.79
CA SER A 19 -9.48 7.51 3.10
C SER A 19 -8.96 6.22 3.72
N TYR A 20 -7.73 5.88 3.36
CA TYR A 20 -6.97 4.80 3.97
C TYR A 20 -5.59 5.35 4.32
N SER A 21 -5.14 5.10 5.54
CA SER A 21 -3.84 5.57 6.01
C SER A 21 -3.09 4.47 6.73
N LYS A 22 -1.77 4.48 6.53
CA LYS A 22 -0.86 3.56 7.19
C LYS A 22 0.47 4.27 7.42
N THR A 23 0.97 4.21 8.65
CA THR A 23 2.36 4.54 8.95
C THR A 23 3.24 3.43 8.39
N VAL A 24 4.20 3.79 7.54
CA VAL A 24 5.14 2.82 6.96
C VAL A 24 6.27 2.58 7.95
N GLU A 25 6.36 1.36 8.44
CA GLU A 25 7.43 0.93 9.34
C GLU A 25 8.49 0.12 8.58
N GLU A 26 9.66 -0.04 9.18
CA GLU A 26 10.74 -0.86 8.59
C GLU A 26 10.27 -2.28 8.25
N ARG A 27 9.41 -2.86 9.10
CA ARG A 27 8.84 -4.19 8.87
C ARG A 27 8.02 -4.25 7.58
N ASP A 28 7.29 -3.19 7.25
CA ASP A 28 6.50 -3.14 6.03
C ASP A 28 7.39 -3.16 4.78
N ILE A 29 8.51 -2.43 4.83
CA ILE A 29 9.51 -2.39 3.75
C ILE A 29 10.16 -3.77 3.59
N GLN A 30 10.51 -4.42 4.70
CA GLN A 30 11.07 -5.78 4.69
C GLN A 30 10.08 -6.80 4.10
N LEU A 31 8.81 -6.74 4.51
CA LEU A 31 7.76 -7.62 3.98
C LEU A 31 7.49 -7.37 2.50
N PHE A 32 7.47 -6.11 2.07
CA PHE A 32 7.27 -5.78 0.67
C PHE A 32 8.44 -6.24 -0.21
N ALA A 33 9.68 -6.07 0.25
CA ALA A 33 10.86 -6.59 -0.43
C ALA A 33 10.77 -8.11 -0.60
N ALA A 34 10.46 -8.84 0.49
CA ALA A 34 10.34 -10.29 0.46
C ALA A 34 9.23 -10.79 -0.48
N MET A 35 8.09 -10.10 -0.52
CA MET A 35 6.96 -10.47 -1.37
C MET A 35 7.19 -10.11 -2.85
N SER A 36 7.75 -8.93 -3.12
CA SER A 36 7.96 -8.42 -4.48
C SER A 36 9.21 -8.96 -5.16
N GLY A 37 10.20 -9.42 -4.38
CA GLY A 37 11.54 -9.76 -4.85
C GLY A 37 12.44 -8.54 -5.09
N ASP A 38 11.95 -7.32 -4.86
CA ASP A 38 12.77 -6.11 -4.96
C ASP A 38 13.60 -5.91 -3.69
N HIS A 39 14.81 -6.47 -3.73
CA HIS A 39 15.80 -6.41 -2.66
C HIS A 39 16.84 -5.29 -2.90
N ASN A 40 16.49 -4.22 -3.62
CA ASN A 40 17.41 -3.10 -3.82
C ASN A 40 17.88 -2.54 -2.45
N PRO A 41 19.20 -2.40 -2.22
CA PRO A 41 19.72 -2.03 -0.90
C PRO A 41 19.27 -0.65 -0.43
N VAL A 42 18.82 0.24 -1.32
CA VAL A 42 18.24 1.55 -0.92
C VAL A 42 17.01 1.40 0.00
N HIS A 43 16.32 0.26 -0.05
CA HIS A 43 15.15 -0.02 0.78
C HIS A 43 15.51 -0.73 2.10
N LEU A 44 16.60 -1.51 2.13
CA LEU A 44 16.85 -2.48 3.20
C LEU A 44 18.10 -2.18 4.02
N ASP A 45 19.13 -1.59 3.41
CA ASP A 45 20.44 -1.38 4.01
C ASP A 45 20.62 0.09 4.41
N ALA A 46 20.73 0.34 5.71
CA ALA A 46 20.89 1.68 6.25
C ALA A 46 22.25 2.32 5.89
N GLU A 47 23.32 1.54 5.82
CA GLU A 47 24.66 2.03 5.47
C GLU A 47 24.72 2.42 3.99
N PHE A 48 24.18 1.56 3.13
CA PHE A 48 24.03 1.88 1.71
C PHE A 48 23.18 3.13 1.51
N ALA A 49 22.01 3.19 2.15
CA ALA A 49 21.07 4.30 1.98
C ALA A 49 21.64 5.65 2.47
N ALA A 50 22.44 5.66 3.54
CA ALA A 50 23.13 6.85 4.04
C ALA A 50 24.06 7.49 3.00
N GLY A 51 24.64 6.66 2.11
CA GLY A 51 25.47 7.11 0.99
C GLY A 51 24.69 7.75 -0.17
N THR A 52 23.37 7.58 -0.23
CA THR A 52 22.53 8.10 -1.31
C THR A 52 22.11 9.56 -1.07
N MET A 53 21.35 10.14 -2.01
CA MET A 53 20.72 11.46 -1.81
C MET A 53 19.59 11.44 -0.77
N PHE A 54 19.02 10.27 -0.46
CA PHE A 54 17.90 10.13 0.47
C PHE A 54 18.35 10.08 1.94
N LYS A 55 19.62 9.74 2.20
CA LYS A 55 20.24 9.68 3.55
C LYS A 55 19.69 8.64 4.52
N GLU A 56 18.56 8.02 4.19
CA GLU A 56 17.94 6.93 4.92
C GLU A 56 17.23 5.99 3.94
N ARG A 57 16.79 4.85 4.46
CA ARG A 57 16.01 3.88 3.69
C ARG A 57 14.68 4.49 3.29
N ILE A 58 14.26 4.24 2.05
CA ILE A 58 12.96 4.68 1.54
C ILE A 58 12.09 3.46 1.22
N ALA A 59 10.77 3.63 1.28
CA ALA A 59 9.85 2.59 0.82
C ALA A 59 9.92 2.41 -0.70
N HIS A 60 9.55 1.22 -1.18
CA HIS A 60 9.40 0.94 -2.61
C HIS A 60 8.31 1.81 -3.24
N GLY A 61 8.51 2.30 -4.45
CA GLY A 61 7.49 3.12 -5.13
C GLY A 61 6.15 2.37 -5.27
N MET A 62 6.19 1.06 -5.54
CA MET A 62 4.99 0.23 -5.69
C MET A 62 4.32 -0.13 -4.35
N PHE A 63 4.95 0.19 -3.21
CA PHE A 63 4.30 0.07 -1.90
C PHE A 63 3.03 0.93 -1.85
N SER A 64 3.08 2.15 -2.41
CA SER A 64 1.91 3.03 -2.52
C SER A 64 0.78 2.41 -3.36
N GLY A 65 1.13 1.68 -4.42
CA GLY A 65 0.16 0.93 -5.22
C GLY A 65 -0.53 -0.16 -4.41
N ALA A 66 0.21 -0.86 -3.55
CA ALA A 66 -0.39 -1.83 -2.63
C ALA A 66 -1.36 -1.17 -1.64
N LEU A 67 -1.07 0.03 -1.13
CA LEU A 67 -2.00 0.78 -0.27
C LEU A 67 -3.27 1.22 -1.02
N ILE A 68 -3.15 1.66 -2.27
CA ILE A 68 -4.31 2.00 -3.11
C ILE A 68 -5.18 0.76 -3.33
N SER A 69 -4.56 -0.38 -3.68
CA SER A 69 -5.30 -1.64 -3.84
C SER A 69 -6.02 -2.04 -2.56
N ALA A 70 -5.38 -1.89 -1.40
CA ALA A 70 -6.02 -2.14 -0.10
C ALA A 70 -7.19 -1.19 0.16
N ALA A 71 -7.03 0.11 -0.12
CA ALA A 71 -8.11 1.08 0.04
C ALA A 71 -9.34 0.73 -0.81
N VAL A 72 -9.13 0.34 -2.06
CA VAL A 72 -10.23 -0.06 -2.97
C VAL A 72 -10.91 -1.35 -2.49
N ALA A 73 -10.11 -2.34 -2.08
CA ALA A 73 -10.62 -3.67 -1.71
C ALA A 73 -11.24 -3.72 -0.30
N CYS A 74 -10.85 -2.82 0.60
CA CYS A 74 -11.26 -2.85 2.01
C CYS A 74 -12.13 -1.67 2.44
N GLU A 75 -11.99 -0.50 1.81
CA GLU A 75 -12.70 0.73 2.24
C GLU A 75 -13.81 1.11 1.26
N LEU A 76 -13.49 1.37 -0.01
CA LEU A 76 -14.46 1.83 -1.00
C LEU A 76 -14.08 1.39 -2.43
N PRO A 77 -14.92 0.59 -3.11
CA PRO A 77 -16.20 0.04 -2.65
C PRO A 77 -16.09 -1.07 -1.60
N GLY A 78 -14.90 -1.62 -1.34
CA GLY A 78 -14.71 -2.70 -0.38
C GLY A 78 -14.87 -4.10 -0.98
N PRO A 79 -15.11 -5.12 -0.15
CA PRO A 79 -15.12 -6.53 -0.57
C PRO A 79 -16.03 -6.82 -1.77
N GLY A 80 -15.56 -7.65 -2.70
CA GLY A 80 -16.26 -7.97 -3.96
C GLY A 80 -15.88 -7.07 -5.13
N THR A 81 -15.12 -6.00 -4.89
CA THR A 81 -14.52 -5.19 -5.96
C THR A 81 -13.44 -5.98 -6.71
N ILE A 82 -13.43 -5.87 -8.04
CA ILE A 82 -12.39 -6.45 -8.90
C ILE A 82 -11.64 -5.30 -9.59
N TYR A 83 -10.31 -5.29 -9.47
CA TYR A 83 -9.48 -4.35 -10.20
C TYR A 83 -9.08 -4.96 -11.55
N ILE A 84 -9.59 -4.39 -12.65
CA ILE A 84 -9.31 -4.80 -14.03
C ILE A 84 -8.67 -3.63 -14.78
N GLY A 85 -7.62 -3.92 -15.55
CA GLY A 85 -6.96 -2.99 -16.48
C GLY A 85 -7.50 -3.13 -17.89
#